data_AF-A0A5B9DFD1-F1
#
_entry.id   AF-A0A5B9DFD1-F1
#
_cell.length_a   1.000
_cell.length_b   1.000
_cell.length_c   1.000
_cell.angle_alpha   90.00
_cell.angle_beta   90.00
_cell.angle_gamma   90.00
#
_symmetry.space_group_name_H-M   'P 1'
#
loop_
_entity.id
_entity.type
_entity.pdbx_description
1 polymer ?
#
loop_
_entity_poly.entity_id
_entity_poly.type
_entity_poly.pdbx_seq_one_letter_code
_entity_poly.pdbx_strand_id
1 'polypeptide(L)'
;MKKEYRYKYGIHPAIKLTILIIFNISTFHPLFYDYRWGFLIFEILLAVMIRLNFQKLKGYIKFLVINFLGFYFLFYFIDFSWIQALLHLFDYFLTISIISLQTFIFYSTTPPFELIIGLKTLKVPGHIAFAISIAISFLPIISNEISEVLVMQQSRGYKFRLINLKPIIIPTILGVIDYSTNLAMSLEARGFKI
;
A
#
# COMPACT_ATOMS: atom_id res chain seq x y z
N MET A 1 -15.81 -2.77 -28.12
CA MET A 1 -15.00 -3.95 -27.74
C MET A 1 -14.56 -3.80 -26.28
N LYS A 2 -15.08 -4.61 -25.35
CA LYS A 2 -14.57 -4.65 -23.97
C LYS A 2 -13.16 -5.25 -24.02
N LYS A 3 -12.13 -4.45 -23.75
CA LYS A 3 -10.77 -4.98 -23.51
C LYS A 3 -10.88 -5.94 -22.32
N GLU A 4 -10.68 -7.24 -22.55
CA GLU A 4 -10.49 -8.19 -21.46
C GLU A 4 -9.17 -7.85 -20.77
N TYR A 5 -9.28 -7.19 -19.62
CA TYR A 5 -8.12 -7.01 -18.75
C TYR A 5 -7.73 -8.40 -18.23
N ARG A 6 -6.57 -8.91 -18.66
CA ARG A 6 -5.99 -10.13 -18.07
C ARG A 6 -5.47 -9.78 -16.68
N TYR A 7 -6.31 -9.99 -15.67
CA TYR A 7 -5.94 -9.84 -14.26
C TYR A 7 -4.92 -10.90 -13.87
N LYS A 8 -3.96 -10.55 -13.00
CA LYS A 8 -2.89 -11.46 -12.57
C LYS A 8 -3.38 -12.82 -12.05
N TYR A 9 -4.56 -12.84 -11.43
CA TYR A 9 -5.21 -14.06 -10.91
C TYR A 9 -6.64 -14.24 -11.44
N GLY A 10 -7.01 -13.59 -12.55
CA GLY A 10 -8.34 -13.71 -13.19
C GLY A 10 -9.54 -13.14 -12.41
N ILE A 11 -9.40 -12.86 -11.12
CA ILE A 11 -10.48 -12.31 -10.27
C ILE A 11 -10.51 -10.79 -10.36
N HIS A 12 -11.71 -10.23 -10.45
CA HIS A 12 -11.94 -8.79 -10.51
C HIS A 12 -11.39 -8.07 -9.26
N PRO A 13 -10.59 -7.00 -9.40
CA PRO A 13 -9.95 -6.32 -8.26
C PRO A 13 -10.93 -5.76 -7.22
N ALA A 14 -12.11 -5.29 -7.65
CA ALA A 14 -13.15 -4.84 -6.72
C ALA A 14 -13.59 -5.94 -5.76
N ILE A 15 -13.75 -7.18 -6.23
CA ILE A 15 -14.17 -8.30 -5.40
C ILE A 15 -13.10 -8.58 -4.35
N LYS A 16 -11.82 -8.61 -4.74
CA LYS A 16 -10.69 -8.77 -3.81
C LYS A 16 -10.67 -7.66 -2.75
N LEU A 17 -10.92 -6.42 -3.17
CA LEU A 17 -10.94 -5.24 -2.29
C LEU A 17 -12.11 -5.30 -1.30
N THR A 18 -13.31 -5.65 -1.77
CA THR A 18 -14.49 -5.82 -0.93
C THR A 18 -14.30 -6.97 0.07
N ILE A 19 -13.74 -8.11 -0.36
CA ILE A 19 -13.38 -9.22 0.54
C ILE A 19 -12.39 -8.74 1.61
N LEU A 20 -11.35 -7.99 1.21
CA LEU A 20 -10.39 -7.43 2.14
C LEU A 20 -11.08 -6.53 3.18
N ILE A 21 -11.93 -5.60 2.76
CA ILE A 21 -12.63 -4.69 3.68
C ILE A 21 -13.52 -5.47 4.64
N ILE A 22 -14.37 -6.37 4.13
CA ILE A 22 -15.31 -7.13 4.94
C ILE A 22 -14.57 -7.95 6.00
N PHE A 23 -13.51 -8.65 5.60
CA PHE A 23 -12.75 -9.51 6.50
C PHE A 23 -11.96 -8.73 7.56
N ASN A 24 -11.41 -7.56 7.21
CA ASN A 24 -10.79 -6.65 8.18
C ASN A 24 -11.82 -6.16 9.22
N ILE A 25 -13.01 -5.75 8.76
CA ILE A 25 -14.10 -5.33 9.67
C ILE A 25 -14.52 -6.51 10.57
N SER A 26 -14.69 -7.71 10.01
CA SER A 26 -15.00 -8.92 10.77
C SER A 26 -13.95 -9.23 11.84
N THR A 27 -12.67 -8.98 11.56
CA THR A 27 -11.59 -9.22 12.53
C THR A 27 -11.70 -8.30 13.75
N PHE A 28 -12.10 -7.04 13.56
CA PHE A 28 -12.30 -6.08 14.66
C PHE A 28 -13.60 -6.30 15.44
N HIS A 29 -14.61 -6.90 14.83
CA HIS A 29 -15.94 -6.98 15.41
C HIS A 29 -15.98 -7.98 16.60
N PRO A 30 -16.46 -7.59 17.80
CA PRO A 30 -16.42 -8.42 19.01
C PRO A 30 -17.10 -9.79 18.88
N LEU A 31 -18.18 -9.89 18.09
CA LEU A 31 -18.87 -11.18 17.85
C LEU A 31 -17.99 -12.26 17.21
N PHE A 32 -16.90 -11.89 16.53
CA PHE A 32 -16.03 -12.83 15.84
C PHE A 32 -14.72 -13.10 16.59
N TYR A 33 -14.62 -12.67 17.85
CA TYR A 33 -13.41 -12.79 18.65
C TYR A 33 -12.88 -14.22 18.72
N ASP A 34 -13.78 -15.17 19.01
CA ASP A 34 -13.44 -16.60 19.14
C ASP A 34 -13.04 -17.24 17.80
N TYR A 35 -13.55 -16.72 16.68
CA TYR A 35 -13.31 -17.26 15.34
C TYR A 35 -12.03 -16.73 14.68
N ARG A 36 -11.30 -15.81 15.32
CA ARG A 36 -10.09 -15.19 14.75
C ARG A 36 -9.00 -16.21 14.39
N TRP A 37 -8.86 -17.26 15.18
CA TRP A 37 -7.95 -18.37 14.87
C TRP A 37 -8.28 -19.06 13.54
N GLY A 38 -9.57 -19.25 13.26
CA GLY A 38 -10.04 -19.80 11.99
C GLY A 38 -9.71 -18.89 10.81
N PHE A 39 -9.87 -17.57 10.97
CA PHE A 39 -9.46 -16.60 9.95
C PHE A 39 -7.97 -16.63 9.66
N LEU A 40 -7.13 -16.72 10.70
CA LEU A 40 -5.68 -16.79 10.54
C LEU A 40 -5.25 -18.06 9.79
N ILE A 41 -5.82 -19.22 10.12
CA ILE A 41 -5.54 -20.49 9.43
C ILE A 41 -5.94 -20.40 7.95
N PHE A 42 -7.12 -19.85 7.67
CA PHE A 42 -7.60 -19.65 6.31
C PHE A 42 -6.67 -18.75 5.49
N GLU A 43 -6.16 -17.67 6.07
CA GLU A 43 -5.21 -16.78 5.40
C GLU A 43 -3.85 -17.43 5.15
N ILE A 44 -3.35 -18.24 6.08
CA ILE A 44 -2.11 -19.01 5.86
C ILE A 44 -2.29 -19.97 4.67
N LEU A 45 -3.43 -20.66 4.57
CA LEU A 45 -3.73 -21.53 3.44
C LEU A 45 -3.77 -20.75 2.12
N LEU A 46 -4.43 -19.59 2.09
CA LEU A 46 -4.43 -18.70 0.93
C LEU A 46 -3.01 -18.23 0.55
N ALA A 47 -2.21 -17.83 1.54
CA ALA A 47 -0.83 -17.39 1.34
C ALA A 47 0.04 -18.51 0.70
N VAL A 48 -0.16 -19.76 1.13
CA VAL A 48 0.51 -20.93 0.56
C VAL A 48 0.04 -21.19 -0.88
N MET A 49 -1.28 -21.15 -1.15
CA MET A 49 -1.82 -21.34 -2.50
C MET A 49 -1.31 -20.30 -3.50
N ILE A 50 -1.16 -19.05 -3.06
CA ILE A 50 -0.68 -17.93 -3.88
C ILE A 50 0.84 -18.03 -4.16
N ARG A 51 1.54 -18.96 -3.48
CA ARG A 51 2.99 -19.18 -3.56
C ARG A 51 3.77 -17.87 -3.36
N LEU A 52 3.53 -17.23 -2.20
CA LEU A 52 4.23 -16.00 -1.85
C LEU A 52 5.75 -16.22 -1.85
N ASN A 53 6.48 -15.28 -2.47
CA ASN A 53 7.94 -15.35 -2.55
C ASN A 53 8.55 -15.24 -1.14
N PHE A 54 9.45 -16.16 -0.80
CA PHE A 54 10.14 -16.26 0.49
C PHE A 54 10.85 -14.95 0.91
N GLN A 55 11.39 -14.20 -0.05
CA GLN A 55 12.02 -12.90 0.24
C GLN A 55 11.01 -11.87 0.76
N LYS A 56 9.80 -11.83 0.18
CA LYS A 56 8.74 -10.93 0.64
C LYS A 56 8.22 -11.35 2.01
N LEU A 57 8.10 -12.66 2.25
CA LEU A 57 7.69 -13.21 3.55
C LEU A 57 8.68 -12.87 4.67
N LYS A 58 10.00 -12.89 4.38
CA LYS A 58 11.02 -12.47 5.35
C LYS A 58 10.88 -11.00 5.75
N GLY A 59 10.53 -10.12 4.81
CA GLY A 59 10.23 -8.72 5.09
C GLY A 59 8.99 -8.56 5.98
N TYR A 60 7.94 -9.31 5.67
CA TYR A 60 6.70 -9.34 6.45
C TYR A 60 6.93 -9.80 7.91
N ILE A 61 7.69 -10.87 8.12
CA ILE A 61 7.99 -11.37 9.48
C ILE A 61 8.78 -10.32 10.27
N LYS A 62 9.76 -9.63 9.65
CA LYS A 62 10.48 -8.54 10.33
C LYS A 62 9.56 -7.41 10.76
N PHE A 63 8.60 -7.03 9.91
CA PHE A 63 7.60 -6.03 10.24
C PHE A 63 6.72 -6.45 11.42
N LEU A 64 6.26 -7.71 11.45
CA LEU A 64 5.47 -8.23 12.58
C LEU A 64 6.24 -8.18 13.90
N VAL A 65 7.50 -8.61 13.90
CA VAL A 65 8.35 -8.61 15.10
C VAL A 65 8.52 -7.18 15.63
N ILE A 66 8.77 -6.21 14.76
CA ILE A 66 8.94 -4.80 15.17
C ILE A 66 7.66 -4.23 15.77
N ASN A 67 6.49 -4.57 15.20
CA ASN A 67 5.20 -4.15 15.75
C ASN A 67 4.96 -4.78 17.12
N PHE A 68 5.25 -6.08 17.27
CA PHE A 68 5.08 -6.79 18.53
C PHE A 68 5.91 -6.16 19.66
N LEU A 69 7.18 -5.85 19.38
CA LEU A 69 8.05 -5.12 20.30
C LEU A 69 7.46 -3.74 20.67
N GLY A 70 7.00 -2.97 19.68
CA GLY A 70 6.40 -1.66 19.90
C GLY A 70 5.15 -1.70 20.78
N PHE A 71 4.23 -2.62 20.50
CA PHE A 71 2.99 -2.77 21.29
C PHE A 71 3.25 -3.29 22.69
N TYR A 72 4.23 -4.19 22.88
CA TYR A 72 4.63 -4.63 24.21
C TYR A 72 5.08 -3.47 25.09
N PHE A 73 5.92 -2.58 24.57
CA PHE A 73 6.33 -1.38 25.29
C PHE A 73 5.13 -0.47 25.59
N LEU A 74 4.24 -0.24 24.61
CA LEU A 74 3.06 0.61 24.81
C LEU A 74 2.15 0.09 25.93
N PHE A 75 1.80 -1.20 25.94
CA PHE A 75 0.92 -1.78 26.97
C PHE A 75 1.60 -1.85 28.34
N TYR A 76 2.90 -2.13 28.38
CA TYR A 76 3.67 -2.07 29.62
C TYR A 76 3.59 -0.68 30.28
N PHE A 77 3.68 0.39 29.49
CA PHE A 77 3.58 1.77 30.00
C PHE A 77 2.16 2.16 30.42
N ILE A 78 1.12 1.51 29.89
CA ILE A 78 -0.28 1.84 30.17
C ILE A 78 -0.76 1.10 31.42
N ASP A 79 -0.57 -0.21 31.48
CA ASP A 79 -1.21 -1.04 32.50
C ASP A 79 -0.39 -1.12 33.81
N PHE A 80 0.88 -0.70 33.79
CA PHE A 80 1.84 -0.81 34.90
C PHE A 80 1.90 -2.22 35.55
N SER A 81 1.36 -3.23 34.87
CA SER A 81 1.29 -4.62 35.32
C SER A 81 1.63 -5.55 34.15
N TRP A 82 2.58 -6.46 34.38
CA TRP A 82 3.15 -7.23 33.27
C TRP A 82 2.21 -8.33 32.78
N ILE A 83 1.31 -8.80 33.65
CA ILE A 83 0.36 -9.88 33.35
C ILE A 83 -0.80 -9.38 32.46
N GLN A 84 -1.38 -8.22 32.78
CA GLN A 84 -2.46 -7.65 31.96
C GLN A 84 -1.94 -7.19 30.61
N ALA A 85 -0.75 -6.58 30.59
CA ALA A 85 -0.07 -6.23 29.35
C ALA A 85 0.15 -7.45 28.44
N LEU A 86 0.49 -8.61 28.99
CA LEU A 86 0.71 -9.84 28.20
C LEU A 86 -0.58 -10.39 27.59
N LEU A 87 -1.70 -10.34 28.31
CA LEU A 87 -3.00 -10.79 27.80
C LEU A 87 -3.48 -9.87 26.67
N HIS A 88 -3.46 -8.56 26.88
CA HIS A 88 -3.80 -7.59 25.83
C HIS A 88 -2.87 -7.71 24.62
N LEU A 89 -1.56 -7.86 24.84
CA LEU A 89 -0.59 -8.07 23.77
C LEU A 89 -0.97 -9.26 22.87
N PHE A 90 -1.38 -10.38 23.46
CA PHE A 90 -1.73 -11.57 22.70
C PHE A 90 -2.94 -11.33 21.79
N ASP A 91 -3.96 -10.69 22.33
CA ASP A 91 -5.22 -10.34 21.65
C ASP A 91 -4.99 -9.37 20.48
N TYR A 92 -4.17 -8.34 20.71
CA TYR A 92 -3.80 -7.37 19.68
C TYR A 92 -2.84 -7.98 18.66
N PHE A 93 -1.89 -8.81 19.07
CA PHE A 93 -0.95 -9.46 18.17
C PHE A 93 -1.67 -10.34 17.15
N LEU A 94 -2.67 -11.10 17.60
CA LEU A 94 -3.48 -11.93 16.72
C LEU A 94 -4.23 -11.06 15.69
N THR A 95 -4.88 -9.99 16.16
CA THR A 95 -5.61 -9.04 15.31
C THR A 95 -4.73 -8.41 14.24
N ILE A 96 -3.56 -7.89 14.64
CA ILE A 96 -2.59 -7.26 13.74
C ILE A 96 -2.02 -8.27 12.75
N SER A 97 -1.77 -9.50 13.19
CA SER A 97 -1.25 -10.56 12.31
C SER A 97 -2.21 -10.90 11.18
N ILE A 98 -3.52 -10.98 11.46
CA ILE A 98 -4.55 -11.21 10.44
C ILE A 98 -4.60 -10.03 9.46
N ILE A 99 -4.80 -8.81 9.97
CA ILE A 99 -4.93 -7.60 9.14
C ILE A 99 -3.71 -7.42 8.23
N SER A 100 -2.51 -7.59 8.79
CA SER A 100 -1.28 -7.41 8.04
C SER A 100 -1.04 -8.52 7.02
N LEU A 101 -1.35 -9.78 7.34
CA LEU A 101 -1.25 -10.89 6.38
C LEU A 101 -2.24 -10.70 5.24
N GLN A 102 -3.49 -10.33 5.53
CA GLN A 102 -4.50 -10.08 4.51
C GLN A 102 -4.09 -8.97 3.55
N THR A 103 -3.63 -7.85 4.12
CA THR A 103 -3.16 -6.69 3.35
C THR A 103 -1.97 -7.07 2.48
N PHE A 104 -1.07 -7.91 3.00
CA PHE A 104 0.09 -8.40 2.27
C PHE A 104 -0.28 -9.35 1.12
N ILE A 105 -1.25 -10.23 1.33
CA ILE A 105 -1.81 -11.10 0.28
C ILE A 105 -2.44 -10.24 -0.83
N PHE A 106 -3.24 -9.24 -0.47
CA PHE A 106 -3.87 -8.34 -1.43
C PHE A 106 -2.84 -7.54 -2.23
N TYR A 107 -1.84 -6.95 -1.57
CA TYR A 107 -0.74 -6.24 -2.22
C TYR A 107 0.04 -7.14 -3.20
N SER A 108 0.25 -8.41 -2.84
CA SER A 108 0.99 -9.36 -3.67
C SER A 108 0.18 -9.84 -4.90
N THR A 109 -1.15 -9.86 -4.79
CA THR A 109 -2.05 -10.38 -5.81
C THR A 109 -2.69 -9.32 -6.70
N THR A 110 -2.68 -8.04 -6.28
CA THR A 110 -3.34 -6.95 -6.99
C THR A 110 -2.32 -5.83 -7.27
N PRO A 111 -1.83 -5.70 -8.52
CA PRO A 111 -0.95 -4.58 -8.87
C PRO A 111 -1.68 -3.22 -8.75
N PRO A 112 -0.95 -2.11 -8.54
CA PRO A 112 -1.54 -0.79 -8.33
C PRO A 112 -2.52 -0.34 -9.42
N PHE A 113 -2.25 -0.71 -10.68
CA PHE A 113 -3.14 -0.39 -11.80
C PHE A 113 -4.48 -1.14 -11.74
N GLU A 114 -4.47 -2.40 -11.29
CA GLU A 114 -5.71 -3.19 -11.08
C GLU A 114 -6.56 -2.60 -9.95
N LEU A 115 -5.94 -2.01 -8.93
CA LEU A 115 -6.63 -1.35 -7.82
C LEU A 115 -7.50 -0.18 -8.31
N ILE A 116 -7.02 0.62 -9.27
CA ILE A 116 -7.79 1.72 -9.86
C ILE A 116 -9.08 1.21 -10.52
N ILE A 117 -9.00 0.08 -11.22
CA ILE A 117 -10.15 -0.57 -11.85
C ILE A 117 -11.17 -0.99 -10.77
N GLY A 118 -10.67 -1.51 -9.64
CA GLY A 118 -11.48 -1.84 -8.46
C GLY A 118 -12.19 -0.62 -7.86
N LEU A 119 -11.49 0.51 -7.72
CA LEU A 119 -12.07 1.76 -7.22
C LEU A 119 -13.17 2.29 -8.14
N LYS A 120 -12.96 2.23 -9.46
CA LYS A 120 -13.96 2.66 -10.45
C LYS A 120 -15.27 1.88 -10.34
N THR A 121 -15.19 0.60 -10.00
CA THR A 121 -16.36 -0.27 -9.85
C THR A 121 -17.09 -0.05 -8.53
N LEU A 122 -16.40 0.48 -7.51
CA LEU A 122 -16.99 0.93 -6.24
C LEU A 122 -17.69 2.30 -6.33
N LYS A 123 -18.06 2.73 -7.54
CA LYS A 123 -18.72 4.02 -7.83
C LYS A 123 -17.92 5.26 -7.42
N VAL A 124 -16.59 5.16 -7.37
CA VAL A 124 -15.74 6.36 -7.25
C VAL A 124 -15.96 7.25 -8.48
N PRO A 125 -16.19 8.57 -8.31
CA PRO A 125 -16.35 9.51 -9.42
C PRO A 125 -15.23 9.41 -10.46
N GLY A 126 -15.60 9.49 -11.74
CA GLY A 126 -14.67 9.27 -12.85
C GLY A 126 -13.46 10.19 -12.84
N HIS A 127 -13.61 11.44 -12.40
CA HIS A 127 -12.52 12.41 -12.29
C HIS A 127 -11.47 12.00 -11.24
N ILE A 128 -11.90 11.41 -10.10
CA ILE A 128 -10.97 10.89 -9.07
C ILE A 128 -10.22 9.68 -9.61
N ALA A 129 -10.92 8.73 -10.22
CA ALA A 129 -10.29 7.55 -10.80
C ALA A 129 -9.27 7.92 -11.89
N PHE A 130 -9.60 8.95 -12.69
CA PHE A 130 -8.70 9.52 -13.68
C PHE A 130 -7.46 10.17 -13.04
N ALA A 131 -7.64 11.04 -12.04
CA ALA A 131 -6.54 11.68 -11.33
C ALA A 131 -5.59 10.66 -10.68
N ILE A 132 -6.13 9.62 -10.04
CA ILE A 132 -5.33 8.53 -9.45
C ILE A 132 -4.57 7.76 -10.54
N SER A 133 -5.20 7.50 -11.70
CA SER A 133 -4.53 6.83 -12.82
C SER A 133 -3.35 7.63 -13.36
N ILE A 134 -3.50 8.96 -13.44
CA ILE A 134 -2.40 9.86 -13.81
C ILE A 134 -1.30 9.79 -12.74
N ALA A 135 -1.66 9.94 -11.46
CA ALA A 135 -0.70 9.93 -10.36
C ALA A 135 0.13 8.64 -10.30
N ILE A 136 -0.49 7.46 -10.47
CA ILE A 136 0.23 6.18 -10.49
C ILE A 136 1.17 6.10 -11.71
N SER A 137 0.73 6.63 -12.86
CA SER A 137 1.57 6.70 -14.06
C SER A 137 2.74 7.68 -13.92
N PHE A 138 2.65 8.65 -12.99
CA PHE A 138 3.69 9.63 -12.71
C PHE A 138 4.80 9.10 -11.81
N LEU A 139 4.56 8.07 -10.98
CA LEU A 139 5.58 7.46 -10.12
C LEU A 139 6.90 7.14 -10.84
N PRO A 140 6.91 6.42 -11.99
CA PRO A 140 8.15 6.14 -12.70
C PRO A 140 8.83 7.40 -13.24
N ILE A 141 8.06 8.40 -13.66
CA ILE A 141 8.57 9.67 -14.19
C ILE A 141 9.28 10.45 -13.10
N ILE A 142 8.63 10.58 -11.93
CA ILE A 142 9.21 11.22 -10.74
C ILE A 142 10.48 10.47 -10.29
N SER A 143 10.47 9.13 -10.32
CA SER A 143 11.65 8.34 -9.95
C SER A 143 12.85 8.60 -10.87
N ASN A 144 12.60 8.75 -12.17
CA ASN A 144 13.63 9.06 -13.14
C ASN A 144 14.14 10.50 -12.96
N GLU A 145 13.24 11.47 -12.82
CA GLU A 145 13.57 12.88 -12.55
C GLU A 145 14.44 13.02 -11.30
N ILE A 146 14.06 12.36 -10.19
CA ILE A 146 14.84 12.37 -8.95
C ILE A 146 16.25 11.82 -9.20
N SER A 147 16.35 10.75 -9.99
CA SER A 147 17.63 10.09 -10.29
C SER A 147 18.51 10.98 -11.15
N GLU A 148 17.96 11.63 -12.17
CA GLU A 148 18.66 12.59 -13.03
C GLU A 148 19.11 13.82 -12.24
N VAL A 149 18.22 14.44 -11.46
CA VAL A 149 18.55 15.58 -10.60
C VAL A 149 19.61 15.20 -9.57
N LEU A 150 19.53 14.01 -8.98
CA LEU A 150 20.52 13.54 -8.02
C LEU A 150 21.90 13.40 -8.66
N VAL A 151 22.00 12.81 -9.85
CA VAL A 151 23.27 12.70 -10.61
C VAL A 151 23.80 14.09 -10.97
N MET A 152 22.95 14.99 -11.47
CA MET A 152 23.33 16.36 -11.85
C MET A 152 23.86 17.16 -10.65
N GLN A 153 23.23 17.03 -9.49
CA GLN A 153 23.69 17.71 -8.29
C GLN A 153 24.98 17.09 -7.76
N GLN A 154 25.14 15.76 -7.82
CA GLN A 154 26.39 15.10 -7.44
C GLN A 154 27.57 15.57 -8.30
N SER A 155 27.37 15.79 -9.60
CA SER A 155 28.37 16.39 -10.50
C SER A 155 28.76 17.82 -10.09
N ARG A 156 27.86 18.55 -9.41
CA ARG A 156 28.11 19.89 -8.84
C ARG A 156 28.72 19.84 -7.42
N GLY A 157 29.11 18.66 -6.96
CA GLY A 157 29.72 18.46 -5.63
C GLY A 157 28.71 18.29 -4.49
N TYR A 158 27.42 18.17 -4.78
CA TYR A 158 26.42 17.86 -3.76
C TYR A 158 26.63 16.43 -3.23
N LYS A 159 26.70 16.30 -1.91
CA LYS A 159 26.72 15.00 -1.22
C LYS A 159 25.36 14.75 -0.60
N PHE A 160 24.73 13.63 -0.95
CA PHE A 160 23.42 13.25 -0.41
C PHE A 160 23.47 13.18 1.13
N ARG A 161 22.63 13.98 1.77
CA ARG A 161 22.46 13.99 3.23
C ARG A 161 20.97 14.13 3.53
N LEU A 162 20.46 13.29 4.44
CA LEU A 162 19.05 13.31 4.86
C LEU A 162 18.56 14.69 5.33
N ILE A 163 19.48 15.52 5.85
CA ILE A 163 19.20 16.86 6.38
C ILE A 163 19.19 17.92 5.25
N ASN A 164 19.82 17.66 4.10
CA ASN A 164 19.96 18.62 3.01
C ASN A 164 19.34 18.12 1.70
N LEU A 165 18.03 17.89 1.70
CA LEU A 165 17.29 17.39 0.53
C LEU A 165 16.83 18.51 -0.43
N LYS A 166 16.90 19.78 0.00
CA LYS A 166 16.45 20.95 -0.80
C LYS A 166 17.01 20.96 -2.23
N PRO A 167 18.31 20.68 -2.47
CA PRO A 167 18.87 20.70 -3.83
C PRO A 167 18.31 19.63 -4.76
N ILE A 168 17.68 18.57 -4.23
CA ILE A 168 17.02 17.53 -5.04
C ILE A 168 15.52 17.84 -5.16
N ILE A 169 14.87 18.15 -4.03
CA ILE A 169 13.42 18.32 -3.96
C ILE A 169 12.96 19.51 -4.82
N ILE A 170 13.62 20.67 -4.71
CA ILE A 170 13.16 21.87 -5.41
C ILE A 170 13.20 21.68 -6.94
N PRO A 171 14.33 21.25 -7.56
CA PRO A 171 14.35 21.02 -9.00
C PRO A 171 13.36 19.94 -9.45
N THR A 172 13.25 18.85 -8.69
CA THR A 172 12.30 17.76 -9.02
C THR A 172 10.86 18.28 -9.04
N ILE A 173 10.44 19.08 -8.05
CA ILE A 173 9.08 19.62 -8.00
C ILE A 173 8.83 20.55 -9.19
N LEU A 174 9.79 21.40 -9.54
CA LEU A 174 9.66 22.29 -10.70
C LEU A 174 9.50 21.48 -11.99
N GLY A 175 10.31 20.44 -12.19
CA GLY A 175 10.19 19.54 -13.34
C GLY A 175 8.83 18.83 -13.39
N VAL A 176 8.30 18.40 -12.24
CA VAL A 176 6.97 17.78 -12.15
C VAL A 176 5.86 18.78 -12.45
N ILE A 177 5.98 20.05 -12.05
CA ILE A 177 5.03 21.11 -12.40
C ILE A 177 5.00 21.30 -13.91
N ASP A 178 6.15 21.46 -14.55
CA ASP A 178 6.25 21.62 -16.01
C ASP A 178 5.69 20.40 -16.76
N TYR A 179 5.95 19.21 -16.24
CA TYR A 179 5.37 17.99 -16.80
C TYR A 179 3.83 17.97 -16.65
N SER A 180 3.31 18.37 -15.49
CA SER A 180 1.86 18.42 -15.25
C SER A 180 1.13 19.45 -16.12
N THR A 181 1.73 20.62 -16.36
CA THR A 181 1.16 21.66 -17.23
C THR A 181 1.15 21.19 -18.68
N ASN A 182 2.22 20.56 -19.15
CA ASN A 182 2.28 19.95 -20.47
C ASN A 182 1.26 18.83 -20.64
N LEU A 183 1.06 17.98 -19.62
CA LEU A 183 0.02 16.97 -19.66
C LEU A 183 -1.37 17.62 -19.75
N ALA A 184 -1.66 18.62 -18.93
CA ALA A 184 -2.94 19.32 -18.95
C ALA A 184 -3.24 19.94 -20.32
N MET A 185 -2.29 20.65 -20.91
CA MET A 185 -2.41 21.20 -22.27
C MET A 185 -2.65 20.10 -23.31
N SER A 186 -1.96 18.95 -23.19
CA SER A 186 -2.16 17.81 -24.11
C SER A 186 -3.54 17.16 -23.98
N LEU A 187 -4.12 17.16 -22.77
CA LEU A 187 -5.46 16.65 -22.50
C LEU A 187 -6.52 17.59 -23.08
N GLU A 188 -6.36 18.90 -22.87
CA GLU A 188 -7.24 19.92 -23.43
C GLU A 188 -7.23 19.89 -24.96
N ALA A 189 -6.05 19.76 -25.59
CA ALA A 189 -5.91 19.62 -27.04
C ALA A 189 -6.61 18.37 -27.61
N ARG A 190 -6.78 17.32 -26.80
CA ARG A 190 -7.53 16.10 -27.17
C ARG A 190 -9.03 16.20 -26.89
N GLY A 191 -9.53 17.37 -26.49
CA GLY A 191 -10.93 17.62 -26.19
C GLY A 191 -11.37 17.15 -24.81
N PHE A 192 -10.43 16.89 -23.89
CA PHE A 192 -10.76 16.60 -22.49
C PHE A 192 -11.23 17.88 -21.81
N LYS A 193 -12.51 17.94 -21.44
CA LYS A 193 -13.06 19.03 -20.63
C LYS A 193 -12.97 18.64 -19.16
N ILE A 194 -12.25 19.45 -18.38
CA ILE A 194 -12.16 19.36 -16.92
C ILE A 194 -13.49 19.76 -16.29
#